data_AF-A0A953KXM1-F1
#
_entry.id   AF-A0A953KXM1-F1
#
_cell.length_a   1.000
_cell.length_b   1.000
_cell.length_c   1.000
_cell.angle_alpha   90.00
_cell.angle_beta   90.00
_cell.angle_gamma   90.00
#
_symmetry.space_group_name_H-M   'P 1'
#
loop_
_entity.id
_entity.type
_entity.pdbx_description
1 polymer ?
#
loop_
_entity_poly.entity_id
_entity_poly.type
_entity_poly.pdbx_seq_one_letter_code
_entity_poly.pdbx_strand_id
1 'polypeptide(L)'
;MTMLSEGSKLRFVVFGTLLAIGVLGSLASAATPATGAEKRTPIGQPPGNSFPIILTQPGQYYLTGNLTSVGPNSGVFVTTSGVKLDLNGYSIIGTGGSNTIGVSCPFPTAKNLEVCNGRVTNCGVGVEMFVCSNVRVHHMNCSGNRNSGIAAGDGCLIEECMVNDMSAPSGSLTGIRGGKNANIRNCVVSNINTAAPSNSGEGILCGSGARIHNCTVAGVTYTGTNGQVEGIVTGDQSLIEGCISRDNKLLGSGSNPCHGIAAGNDSHVINCVSSNNQNSTGGAGTCLGIKVDSNCLVTGNNVTSNTIIGTGISAGIRVNKNTRVERNSVAGHGGSSANKNYGILAGFTDSTGNVIVKNSTMNNTGAGIRCDNTSGSNYHAENVQKETTPFSQAAVLNVAGTGDRADVAF
;
A
#
# COMPACT_ATOMS: atom_id res chain seq x y z
N MET A 1 28.04 -60.12 79.01
CA MET A 1 27.81 -61.21 79.99
C MET A 1 27.03 -60.60 81.14
N THR A 2 25.77 -61.03 81.22
CA THR A 2 24.73 -60.95 82.26
C THR A 2 24.99 -60.19 83.58
N MET A 3 23.97 -59.41 84.00
CA MET A 3 23.32 -59.29 85.33
C MET A 3 22.83 -57.83 85.53
N LEU A 4 21.54 -57.52 85.37
CA LEU A 4 20.37 -57.70 86.27
C LEU A 4 20.32 -56.76 87.49
N SER A 5 19.19 -56.06 87.65
CA SER A 5 18.45 -55.74 88.90
C SER A 5 17.66 -54.42 88.71
N GLU A 6 16.40 -54.42 88.27
CA GLU A 6 15.14 -54.57 89.06
C GLU A 6 14.99 -53.65 90.30
N GLY A 7 13.82 -53.00 90.41
CA GLY A 7 13.35 -52.30 91.61
C GLY A 7 12.36 -51.14 91.37
N SER A 8 11.14 -51.36 90.86
CA SER A 8 9.89 -51.50 91.66
C SER A 8 8.96 -50.27 91.70
N LYS A 9 7.77 -50.44 91.07
CA LYS A 9 6.38 -50.07 91.50
C LYS A 9 6.11 -48.56 91.79
N LEU A 10 5.07 -47.92 91.26
CA LEU A 10 3.64 -48.16 91.54
C LEU A 10 2.76 -47.22 90.66
N ARG A 11 1.55 -47.67 90.35
CA ARG A 11 0.56 -47.07 89.43
C ARG A 11 -0.32 -46.02 90.12
N PHE A 12 -0.84 -45.02 89.39
CA PHE A 12 -2.27 -44.66 89.43
C PHE A 12 -2.71 -43.89 88.18
N VAL A 13 -3.93 -44.22 87.75
CA VAL A 13 -4.69 -43.86 86.53
C VAL A 13 -5.54 -42.63 86.80
N VAL A 14 -5.75 -41.71 85.83
CA VAL A 14 -7.06 -41.09 85.50
C VAL A 14 -7.07 -40.56 84.05
N PHE A 15 -8.18 -40.85 83.37
CA PHE A 15 -8.66 -40.44 82.04
C PHE A 15 -8.78 -38.92 81.85
N GLY A 16 -8.65 -38.42 80.61
CA GLY A 16 -9.21 -37.10 80.29
C GLY A 16 -8.84 -36.49 78.94
N THR A 17 -9.66 -36.78 77.93
CA THR A 17 -10.02 -35.91 76.79
C THR A 17 -8.94 -35.42 75.82
N LEU A 18 -9.03 -36.03 74.63
CA LEU A 18 -8.65 -35.53 73.33
C LEU A 18 -9.51 -34.29 72.96
N LEU A 19 -8.89 -33.12 72.74
CA LEU A 19 -9.42 -32.13 71.80
C LEU A 19 -8.26 -31.30 71.22
N ALA A 20 -7.93 -31.60 69.97
CA ALA A 20 -7.02 -30.82 69.14
C ALA A 20 -7.85 -29.79 68.36
N ILE A 21 -7.64 -28.50 68.64
CA ILE A 21 -7.94 -27.35 67.78
C ILE A 21 -6.87 -26.32 68.17
N GLY A 22 -5.95 -25.84 67.34
CA GLY A 22 -6.02 -25.63 65.90
C GLY A 22 -5.55 -24.20 65.65
N VAL A 23 -4.24 -24.05 65.47
CA VAL A 23 -3.54 -23.08 64.62
C VAL A 23 -3.86 -21.58 64.83
N LEU A 24 -2.84 -20.85 65.30
CA LEU A 24 -2.64 -19.42 65.09
C LEU A 24 -2.69 -19.14 63.58
N GLY A 25 -3.82 -18.66 63.09
CA GLY A 25 -3.96 -18.14 61.74
C GLY A 25 -3.13 -16.86 61.59
N SER A 26 -2.00 -16.97 60.89
CA SER A 26 -1.40 -15.81 60.27
C SER A 26 -2.39 -15.28 59.24
N LEU A 27 -2.75 -14.00 59.36
CA LEU A 27 -3.43 -13.28 58.29
C LEU A 27 -2.44 -13.15 57.14
N ALA A 28 -2.34 -14.19 56.32
CA ALA A 28 -1.74 -14.11 55.01
C ALA A 28 -2.52 -13.05 54.24
N SER A 29 -1.84 -11.94 53.94
CA SER A 29 -2.27 -10.93 52.97
C SER A 29 -2.88 -11.65 51.78
N ALA A 30 -4.17 -11.41 51.54
CA ALA A 30 -4.87 -11.91 50.36
C ALA A 30 -4.03 -11.56 49.13
N ALA A 31 -3.50 -12.59 48.48
CA ALA A 31 -2.84 -12.44 47.20
C ALA A 31 -3.84 -11.79 46.25
N THR A 32 -3.52 -10.59 45.77
CA THR A 32 -4.17 -9.98 44.61
C THR A 32 -4.33 -11.07 43.55
N PRO A 33 -5.55 -11.29 42.99
CA PRO A 33 -5.74 -12.29 41.96
C PRO A 33 -4.75 -11.99 40.85
N ALA A 34 -3.90 -12.97 40.53
CA ALA A 34 -2.93 -12.89 39.47
C ALA A 34 -3.66 -12.41 38.21
N THR A 35 -3.39 -11.16 37.83
CA THR A 35 -3.76 -10.60 36.54
C THR A 35 -3.38 -11.65 35.50
N GLY A 36 -4.37 -12.19 34.79
CA GLY A 36 -4.19 -13.33 33.90
C GLY A 36 -2.94 -13.15 33.05
N ALA A 37 -1.99 -14.06 33.20
CA ALA A 37 -0.72 -13.96 32.51
C ALA A 37 -0.95 -13.78 31.01
N GLU A 38 -0.35 -12.74 30.44
CA GLU A 38 -0.37 -12.48 29.01
C GLU A 38 0.05 -13.75 28.26
N LYS A 39 -0.84 -14.31 27.43
CA LYS A 39 -0.64 -15.61 26.76
C LYS A 39 0.43 -15.53 25.66
N ARG A 40 0.75 -14.31 25.21
CA ARG A 40 1.72 -14.06 24.15
C ARG A 40 3.15 -14.19 24.67
N THR A 41 4.09 -14.55 23.79
CA THR A 41 5.51 -14.66 24.11
C THR A 41 6.20 -13.30 24.02
N PRO A 42 6.79 -12.77 25.10
CA PRO A 42 7.51 -11.51 25.05
C PRO A 42 8.80 -11.63 24.23
N ILE A 43 9.08 -10.60 23.44
CA ILE A 43 10.33 -10.40 22.72
C ILE A 43 10.90 -9.05 23.16
N GLY A 44 12.21 -8.98 23.40
CA GLY A 44 12.91 -7.75 23.76
C GLY A 44 14.22 -7.59 22.99
N GLN A 45 14.93 -6.51 23.28
CA GLN A 45 16.26 -6.27 22.72
C GLN A 45 17.18 -7.47 23.01
N PRO A 46 17.78 -8.12 22.00
CA PRO A 46 18.70 -9.21 22.24
C PRO A 46 19.99 -8.67 22.88
N PRO A 47 20.60 -9.40 23.85
CA PRO A 47 21.87 -9.00 24.45
C PRO A 47 22.94 -8.71 23.40
N GLY A 48 23.66 -7.59 23.55
CA GLY A 48 24.70 -7.20 22.60
C GLY A 48 24.20 -6.85 21.20
N ASN A 49 22.90 -6.62 21.00
CA ASN A 49 22.27 -6.34 19.70
C ASN A 49 22.48 -7.48 18.68
N SER A 50 22.46 -8.74 19.14
CA SER A 50 22.63 -9.92 18.30
C SER A 50 21.40 -10.21 17.44
N PHE A 51 21.18 -9.40 16.40
CA PHE A 51 20.10 -9.58 15.43
C PHE A 51 20.45 -10.60 14.33
N PRO A 52 19.45 -11.33 13.79
CA PRO A 52 18.00 -11.19 14.02
C PRO A 52 17.46 -11.93 15.25
N ILE A 53 16.29 -11.52 15.74
CA ILE A 53 15.44 -12.36 16.60
C ILE A 53 14.68 -13.35 15.71
N ILE A 54 14.90 -14.65 15.91
CA ILE A 54 14.37 -15.69 15.03
C ILE A 54 13.12 -16.34 15.64
N LEU A 55 11.99 -16.28 14.93
CA LEU A 55 10.72 -16.91 15.33
C LEU A 55 10.51 -18.21 14.55
N THR A 56 10.78 -19.34 15.21
CA THR A 56 10.77 -20.68 14.60
C THR A 56 9.51 -21.49 14.90
N GLN A 57 8.66 -21.03 15.82
CA GLN A 57 7.43 -21.71 16.21
C GLN A 57 6.20 -20.87 15.90
N PRO A 58 5.09 -21.47 15.45
CA PRO A 58 3.81 -20.77 15.38
C PRO A 58 3.41 -20.24 16.75
N GLY A 59 2.80 -19.06 16.81
CA GLY A 59 2.46 -18.45 18.10
C GLY A 59 2.17 -16.96 18.01
N GLN A 60 1.83 -16.38 19.15
CA GLN A 60 1.64 -14.95 19.30
C GLN A 60 2.80 -14.37 20.09
N TYR A 61 3.42 -13.33 19.55
CA TYR A 61 4.59 -12.68 20.09
C TYR A 61 4.33 -11.19 20.23
N TYR A 62 4.95 -10.55 21.22
CA TYR A 62 4.84 -9.10 21.37
C TYR A 62 6.14 -8.46 21.82
N LEU A 63 6.37 -7.21 21.39
CA LEU A 63 7.52 -6.45 21.87
C LEU A 63 7.29 -5.92 23.29
N THR A 64 8.34 -6.02 24.10
CA THR A 64 8.42 -5.47 25.47
C THR A 64 9.14 -4.12 25.53
N GLY A 65 9.74 -3.69 24.43
CA GLY A 65 10.47 -2.43 24.29
C GLY A 65 10.90 -2.22 22.84
N ASN A 66 11.48 -1.05 22.55
CA ASN A 66 12.03 -0.76 21.23
C ASN A 66 13.18 -1.73 20.90
N LEU A 67 13.23 -2.16 19.64
CA LEU A 67 14.37 -2.86 19.07
C LEU A 67 15.25 -1.83 18.35
N THR A 68 16.42 -1.52 18.89
CA THR A 68 17.32 -0.49 18.34
C THR A 68 18.57 -1.10 17.73
N SER A 69 19.20 -0.36 16.82
CA SER A 69 20.46 -0.75 16.19
C SER A 69 20.34 -2.08 15.46
N VAL A 70 19.23 -2.26 14.73
CA VAL A 70 19.09 -3.37 13.79
C VAL A 70 20.19 -3.20 12.75
N GLY A 71 21.21 -4.07 12.87
CA GLY A 71 22.41 -4.11 12.04
C GLY A 71 22.09 -4.52 10.59
N PRO A 72 23.08 -4.97 9.78
CA PRO A 72 22.87 -5.27 8.35
C PRO A 72 21.84 -6.36 8.06
N ASN A 73 21.34 -7.06 9.08
CA ASN A 73 20.36 -8.13 8.99
C ASN A 73 18.94 -7.63 9.27
N SER A 74 18.00 -8.56 9.44
CA SER A 74 16.64 -8.26 9.87
C SER A 74 16.54 -8.02 11.39
N GLY A 75 15.57 -7.23 11.85
CA GLY A 75 15.26 -7.06 13.27
C GLY A 75 14.58 -8.31 13.81
N VAL A 76 13.41 -8.64 13.25
CA VAL A 76 12.69 -9.89 13.51
C VAL A 76 12.65 -10.73 12.24
N PHE A 77 12.95 -12.01 12.37
CA PHE A 77 13.04 -12.95 11.27
C PHE A 77 12.11 -14.14 11.53
N VAL A 78 11.06 -14.27 10.72
CA VAL A 78 10.02 -15.29 10.87
C VAL A 78 10.33 -16.45 9.92
N THR A 79 10.42 -17.67 10.45
CA THR A 79 10.79 -18.86 9.66
C THR A 79 9.69 -19.92 9.56
N THR A 80 8.49 -19.60 10.01
CA THR A 80 7.38 -20.55 10.09
C THR A 80 6.04 -19.85 9.86
N SER A 81 4.98 -20.63 9.66
CA SER A 81 3.61 -20.14 9.49
C SER A 81 2.91 -19.87 10.81
N GLY A 82 1.81 -19.12 10.80
CA GLY A 82 0.95 -18.95 11.98
C GLY A 82 1.57 -18.08 13.08
N VAL A 83 2.47 -17.17 12.71
CA VAL A 83 3.08 -16.20 13.62
C VAL A 83 2.29 -14.90 13.61
N LYS A 84 1.92 -14.43 14.80
CA LYS A 84 1.41 -13.08 15.01
C LYS A 84 2.43 -12.27 15.80
N LEU A 85 2.93 -11.20 15.21
CA LEU A 85 3.88 -10.28 15.82
C LEU A 85 3.19 -8.95 16.09
N ASP A 86 2.93 -8.67 17.36
CA ASP A 86 2.41 -7.40 17.83
C ASP A 86 3.58 -6.52 18.32
N LEU A 87 3.82 -5.39 17.67
CA LEU A 87 4.86 -4.46 18.11
C LEU A 87 4.46 -3.67 19.36
N ASN A 88 3.22 -3.78 19.83
CA ASN A 88 2.73 -3.28 21.11
C ASN A 88 3.04 -1.79 21.36
N GLY A 89 2.97 -0.99 20.31
CA GLY A 89 3.27 0.44 20.30
C GLY A 89 4.76 0.79 20.18
N TYR A 90 5.66 -0.20 20.24
CA TYR A 90 7.11 -0.02 20.14
C TYR A 90 7.60 0.05 18.70
N SER A 91 8.87 0.45 18.57
CA SER A 91 9.55 0.65 17.29
C SER A 91 10.64 -0.40 17.07
N ILE A 92 10.78 -0.83 15.81
CA ILE A 92 12.00 -1.47 15.28
C ILE A 92 12.78 -0.40 14.53
N ILE A 93 14.00 -0.11 14.96
CA ILE A 93 14.82 1.02 14.51
C ILE A 93 16.12 0.48 13.92
N GLY A 94 16.25 0.64 12.61
CA GLY A 94 17.45 0.29 11.87
C GLY A 94 18.56 1.33 11.98
N THR A 95 19.73 0.93 11.50
CA THR A 95 20.95 1.75 11.40
C THR A 95 20.99 2.61 10.13
N GLY A 96 19.94 2.57 9.31
CA GLY A 96 19.87 3.21 8.00
C GLY A 96 20.52 2.41 6.87
N GLY A 97 21.01 1.18 7.07
CA GLY A 97 21.58 0.43 5.94
C GLY A 97 20.51 -0.02 4.93
N SER A 98 20.79 0.03 3.62
CA SER A 98 19.88 -0.41 2.54
C SER A 98 19.50 -1.90 2.63
N ASN A 99 20.31 -2.71 3.31
CA ASN A 99 20.10 -4.15 3.46
C ASN A 99 19.38 -4.51 4.77
N THR A 100 19.11 -3.54 5.62
CA THR A 100 18.45 -3.79 6.91
C THR A 100 16.95 -3.98 6.70
N ILE A 101 16.33 -4.93 7.40
CA ILE A 101 14.88 -5.18 7.28
C ILE A 101 14.28 -5.15 8.67
N GLY A 102 13.18 -4.43 8.91
CA GLY A 102 12.56 -4.44 10.25
C GLY A 102 12.00 -5.80 10.60
N VAL A 103 11.05 -6.28 9.80
CA VAL A 103 10.46 -7.62 9.93
C VAL A 103 10.57 -8.35 8.60
N SER A 104 11.14 -9.55 8.60
CA SER A 104 11.37 -10.35 7.39
C SER A 104 10.79 -11.76 7.51
N CYS A 105 10.21 -12.25 6.41
CA CYS A 105 9.94 -13.67 6.21
C CYS A 105 10.36 -14.08 4.79
N PRO A 106 11.55 -14.67 4.60
CA PRO A 106 12.03 -15.05 3.27
C PRO A 106 11.60 -16.46 2.83
N PHE A 107 10.61 -17.07 3.50
CA PHE A 107 10.18 -18.44 3.23
C PHE A 107 8.91 -18.46 2.39
N PRO A 108 8.97 -18.85 1.10
CA PRO A 108 7.80 -18.80 0.21
C PRO A 108 6.63 -19.68 0.65
N THR A 109 6.92 -20.69 1.49
CA THR A 109 5.92 -21.63 2.01
C THR A 109 5.23 -21.12 3.28
N ALA A 110 5.71 -20.03 3.88
CA ALA A 110 5.10 -19.48 5.10
C ALA A 110 3.75 -18.79 4.79
N LYS A 111 2.78 -19.04 5.68
CA LYS A 111 1.41 -18.54 5.55
C LYS A 111 0.85 -18.07 6.88
N ASN A 112 -0.25 -17.33 6.83
CA ASN A 112 -1.01 -16.91 8.01
C ASN A 112 -0.14 -16.11 8.98
N LEU A 113 0.55 -15.09 8.45
CA LEU A 113 1.43 -14.21 9.21
C LEU A 113 0.69 -12.91 9.53
N GLU A 114 0.92 -12.35 10.71
CA GLU A 114 0.34 -11.08 11.13
C GLU A 114 1.44 -10.19 11.73
N VAL A 115 1.52 -8.93 11.30
CA VAL A 115 2.39 -7.90 11.89
C VAL A 115 1.58 -6.66 12.18
N CYS A 116 1.59 -6.17 13.42
CA CYS A 116 0.72 -5.06 13.79
C CYS A 116 1.23 -4.13 14.90
N ASN A 117 0.52 -3.00 15.05
CA ASN A 117 0.57 -2.06 16.16
C ASN A 117 1.97 -1.53 16.51
N GLY A 118 2.69 -0.96 15.54
CA GLY A 118 3.93 -0.29 15.89
C GLY A 118 4.62 0.39 14.72
N ARG A 119 5.92 0.61 14.88
CA ARG A 119 6.70 1.38 13.93
C ARG A 119 7.91 0.61 13.43
N VAL A 120 8.24 0.79 12.17
CA VAL A 120 9.52 0.33 11.61
C VAL A 120 10.19 1.50 10.90
N THR A 121 11.36 1.88 11.38
CA THR A 121 12.02 3.12 10.93
C THR A 121 13.50 2.95 10.68
N ASN A 122 14.05 3.75 9.77
CA ASN A 122 15.49 3.74 9.43
C ASN A 122 16.02 2.36 9.01
N CYS A 123 15.16 1.52 8.42
CA CYS A 123 15.56 0.27 7.81
C CYS A 123 15.79 0.45 6.29
N GLY A 124 16.33 -0.57 5.62
CA GLY A 124 16.23 -0.72 4.18
C GLY A 124 14.78 -0.98 3.80
N VAL A 125 14.19 -2.05 4.32
CA VAL A 125 12.77 -2.38 4.16
C VAL A 125 12.07 -2.39 5.52
N GLY A 126 10.85 -1.86 5.59
CA GLY A 126 10.05 -1.90 6.82
C GLY A 126 9.59 -3.32 7.16
N VAL A 127 8.62 -3.82 6.39
CA VAL A 127 8.10 -5.19 6.49
C VAL A 127 8.27 -5.89 5.14
N GLU A 128 9.00 -7.00 5.10
CA GLU A 128 9.28 -7.79 3.90
C GLU A 128 8.73 -9.22 4.05
N MET A 129 7.58 -9.48 3.45
CA MET A 129 6.91 -10.77 3.40
C MET A 129 6.32 -11.06 2.01
N PHE A 130 6.95 -10.52 0.95
CA PHE A 130 6.43 -10.59 -0.42
C PHE A 130 6.33 -12.01 -0.98
N VAL A 131 7.17 -12.93 -0.48
CA VAL A 131 7.14 -14.34 -0.91
C VAL A 131 6.11 -15.17 -0.15
N CYS A 132 5.52 -14.65 0.93
CA CYS A 132 4.55 -15.36 1.76
C CYS A 132 3.12 -15.14 1.24
N SER A 133 2.18 -15.97 1.68
CA SER A 133 0.75 -15.83 1.32
C SER A 133 -0.15 -15.72 2.55
N ASN A 134 -1.32 -15.10 2.39
CA ASN A 134 -2.24 -14.82 3.50
C ASN A 134 -1.55 -14.08 4.67
N VAL A 135 -0.84 -13.01 4.33
CA VAL A 135 -0.18 -12.11 5.27
C VAL A 135 -1.13 -10.97 5.62
N ARG A 136 -1.21 -10.62 6.91
CA ARG A 136 -1.92 -9.43 7.37
C ARG A 136 -0.93 -8.43 7.97
N VAL A 137 -0.94 -7.19 7.49
CA VAL A 137 -0.16 -6.10 8.07
C VAL A 137 -1.11 -4.97 8.39
N HIS A 138 -1.20 -4.56 9.67
CA HIS A 138 -2.15 -3.53 10.05
C HIS A 138 -1.69 -2.62 11.18
N HIS A 139 -2.17 -1.38 11.20
CA HIS A 139 -1.81 -0.41 12.25
C HIS A 139 -0.29 -0.20 12.36
N MET A 140 0.39 -0.19 11.21
CA MET A 140 1.84 -0.03 11.12
C MET A 140 2.19 1.38 10.64
N ASN A 141 3.25 1.95 11.20
CA ASN A 141 3.89 3.15 10.67
C ASN A 141 5.31 2.80 10.19
N CYS A 142 5.51 2.75 8.87
CA CYS A 142 6.81 2.54 8.27
C CYS A 142 7.36 3.87 7.74
N SER A 143 8.43 4.39 8.33
CA SER A 143 8.96 5.70 7.93
C SER A 143 10.48 5.80 7.90
N GLY A 144 11.03 6.67 7.06
CA GLY A 144 12.49 6.85 6.97
C GLY A 144 13.22 5.61 6.44
N ASN A 145 12.51 4.66 5.83
CA ASN A 145 13.14 3.46 5.29
C ASN A 145 13.67 3.73 3.87
N ARG A 146 14.71 2.99 3.47
CA ARG A 146 15.46 3.30 2.26
C ARG A 146 14.96 2.64 0.98
N ASN A 147 14.18 1.58 1.06
CA ASN A 147 13.69 0.84 -0.12
C ASN A 147 12.17 0.78 -0.07
N SER A 148 11.60 -0.27 0.54
CA SER A 148 10.15 -0.49 0.59
C SER A 148 9.58 -0.28 1.98
N GLY A 149 8.36 0.24 2.07
CA GLY A 149 7.68 0.41 3.36
C GLY A 149 7.13 -0.93 3.86
N ILE A 150 6.16 -1.46 3.12
CA ILE A 150 5.50 -2.74 3.41
C ILE A 150 5.42 -3.54 2.11
N ALA A 151 5.91 -4.77 2.11
CA ALA A 151 5.76 -5.71 1.01
C ALA A 151 5.18 -7.02 1.54
N ALA A 152 4.04 -7.44 0.98
CA ALA A 152 3.37 -8.69 1.32
C ALA A 152 2.91 -9.41 0.05
N GLY A 153 2.96 -10.73 0.05
CA GLY A 153 2.70 -11.52 -1.15
C GLY A 153 1.22 -11.70 -1.47
N ASP A 154 0.90 -12.83 -2.09
CA ASP A 154 -0.43 -13.09 -2.65
C ASP A 154 -1.50 -13.26 -1.57
N GLY A 155 -2.69 -12.71 -1.84
CA GLY A 155 -3.86 -12.76 -0.95
C GLY A 155 -3.65 -12.03 0.38
N CYS A 156 -2.72 -11.07 0.45
CA CYS A 156 -2.47 -10.31 1.66
C CYS A 156 -3.59 -9.31 1.97
N LEU A 157 -3.69 -8.94 3.25
CA LEU A 157 -4.51 -7.83 3.73
C LEU A 157 -3.59 -6.78 4.37
N ILE A 158 -3.52 -5.60 3.78
CA ILE A 158 -2.78 -4.46 4.33
C ILE A 158 -3.80 -3.36 4.66
N GLU A 159 -3.93 -3.01 5.94
CA GLU A 159 -4.97 -2.08 6.36
C GLU A 159 -4.50 -1.08 7.42
N GLU A 160 -4.98 0.16 7.33
CA GLU A 160 -4.76 1.16 8.38
C GLU A 160 -3.27 1.39 8.67
N CYS A 161 -2.47 1.34 7.60
CA CYS A 161 -1.03 1.54 7.63
C CYS A 161 -0.66 2.93 7.11
N MET A 162 0.40 3.49 7.67
CA MET A 162 1.02 4.72 7.20
C MET A 162 2.44 4.42 6.72
N VAL A 163 2.74 4.73 5.48
CA VAL A 163 4.09 4.66 4.91
C VAL A 163 4.51 6.06 4.49
N ASN A 164 5.58 6.60 5.08
CA ASN A 164 5.99 7.97 4.81
C ASN A 164 7.50 8.18 4.82
N ASP A 165 7.93 9.30 4.24
CA ASP A 165 9.32 9.78 4.33
C ASP A 165 10.35 8.72 3.91
N MET A 166 10.04 8.02 2.82
CA MET A 166 10.88 6.95 2.27
C MET A 166 11.89 7.55 1.30
N SER A 167 13.13 7.04 1.30
CA SER A 167 14.19 7.56 0.44
C SER A 167 15.17 6.50 -0.07
N ALA A 168 15.11 6.18 -1.37
CA ALA A 168 16.03 5.24 -2.01
C ALA A 168 17.19 5.94 -2.73
N PRO A 169 18.43 5.85 -2.20
CA PRO A 169 19.62 6.20 -2.98
C PRO A 169 19.90 5.15 -4.07
N SER A 170 19.42 3.92 -3.89
CA SER A 170 19.54 2.82 -4.85
C SER A 170 18.35 1.85 -4.73
N GLY A 171 17.98 1.19 -5.82
CA GLY A 171 16.92 0.17 -5.86
C GLY A 171 15.51 0.70 -6.11
N SER A 172 14.58 -0.23 -6.35
CA SER A 172 13.15 0.05 -6.53
C SER A 172 12.54 0.48 -5.21
N LEU A 173 11.71 1.51 -5.26
CA LEU A 173 11.12 2.10 -4.09
C LEU A 173 9.60 2.06 -4.22
N THR A 174 8.99 1.33 -3.29
CA THR A 174 7.53 1.18 -3.24
C THR A 174 7.06 1.44 -1.82
N GLY A 175 6.05 2.30 -1.66
CA GLY A 175 5.44 2.53 -0.36
C GLY A 175 4.81 1.25 0.19
N ILE A 176 3.79 0.74 -0.50
CA ILE A 176 3.11 -0.52 -0.18
C ILE A 176 3.06 -1.41 -1.41
N ARG A 177 3.53 -2.66 -1.27
CA ARG A 177 3.49 -3.68 -2.31
C ARG A 177 2.65 -4.88 -1.88
N GLY A 178 1.61 -5.19 -2.65
CA GLY A 178 0.81 -6.40 -2.53
C GLY A 178 1.05 -7.37 -3.69
N GLY A 179 0.92 -8.67 -3.45
CA GLY A 179 0.88 -9.68 -4.50
C GLY A 179 -0.43 -9.67 -5.30
N LYS A 180 -0.73 -10.79 -5.96
CA LYS A 180 -2.03 -11.03 -6.60
C LYS A 180 -3.13 -11.16 -5.54
N ASN A 181 -4.35 -10.75 -5.88
CA ASN A 181 -5.50 -10.79 -4.98
C ASN A 181 -5.28 -10.06 -3.64
N ALA A 182 -4.34 -9.11 -3.59
CA ALA A 182 -4.10 -8.31 -2.41
C ALA A 182 -5.31 -7.41 -2.11
N ASN A 183 -5.63 -7.24 -0.84
CA ASN A 183 -6.62 -6.30 -0.36
C ASN A 183 -5.93 -5.21 0.46
N ILE A 184 -5.88 -3.99 -0.08
CA ILE A 184 -5.23 -2.85 0.56
C ILE A 184 -6.28 -1.80 0.85
N ARG A 185 -6.42 -1.40 2.13
CA ARG A 185 -7.46 -0.44 2.50
C ARG A 185 -7.10 0.51 3.62
N ASN A 186 -7.68 1.71 3.59
CA ASN A 186 -7.51 2.72 4.63
C ASN A 186 -6.02 3.06 4.89
N CYS A 187 -5.18 2.97 3.87
CA CYS A 187 -3.74 3.21 3.98
C CYS A 187 -3.37 4.61 3.49
N VAL A 188 -2.32 5.18 4.06
CA VAL A 188 -1.73 6.46 3.64
C VAL A 188 -0.28 6.23 3.24
N VAL A 189 0.06 6.55 2.00
CA VAL A 189 1.42 6.54 1.48
C VAL A 189 1.80 7.97 1.10
N SER A 190 2.90 8.49 1.64
CA SER A 190 3.29 9.88 1.36
C SER A 190 4.79 10.15 1.38
N ASN A 191 5.23 11.24 0.73
CA ASN A 191 6.62 11.70 0.77
C ASN A 191 7.64 10.61 0.41
N ILE A 192 7.41 10.01 -0.74
CA ILE A 192 8.14 8.84 -1.20
C ILE A 192 9.14 9.32 -2.25
N ASN A 193 10.43 9.35 -1.94
CA ASN A 193 11.45 10.01 -2.77
C ASN A 193 12.49 9.03 -3.29
N THR A 194 12.80 9.04 -4.58
CA THR A 194 13.89 8.23 -5.14
C THR A 194 14.63 8.96 -6.25
N ALA A 195 15.94 8.79 -6.30
CA ALA A 195 16.81 9.30 -7.35
C ALA A 195 17.51 8.16 -8.10
N ALA A 196 17.21 6.91 -7.75
CA ALA A 196 17.99 5.77 -8.16
C ALA A 196 17.77 5.49 -9.66
N PRO A 197 18.82 5.38 -10.48
CA PRO A 197 18.69 5.18 -11.93
C PRO A 197 17.92 3.89 -12.23
N SER A 198 17.07 3.91 -13.26
CA SER A 198 16.27 2.75 -13.73
C SER A 198 15.28 2.16 -12.71
N ASN A 199 14.94 2.91 -11.66
CA ASN A 199 13.97 2.47 -10.66
C ASN A 199 12.63 3.16 -10.84
N SER A 200 11.60 2.48 -10.39
CA SER A 200 10.26 3.00 -10.30
C SER A 200 10.00 3.53 -8.89
N GLY A 201 9.25 4.63 -8.81
CA GLY A 201 8.68 5.16 -7.58
C GLY A 201 7.19 4.89 -7.57
N GLU A 202 6.76 3.85 -6.87
CA GLU A 202 5.34 3.54 -6.69
C GLU A 202 4.86 3.87 -5.28
N GLY A 203 3.70 4.50 -5.17
CA GLY A 203 3.04 4.64 -3.88
C GLY A 203 2.48 3.30 -3.41
N ILE A 204 1.51 2.77 -4.15
CA ILE A 204 0.92 1.45 -3.94
C ILE A 204 1.01 0.63 -5.23
N LEU A 205 1.59 -0.56 -5.17
CA LEU A 205 1.72 -1.50 -6.28
C LEU A 205 1.11 -2.85 -5.92
N CYS A 206 0.19 -3.35 -6.74
CA CYS A 206 -0.41 -4.67 -6.58
C CYS A 206 -0.40 -5.50 -7.87
N GLY A 207 -0.44 -6.82 -7.72
CA GLY A 207 -0.67 -7.75 -8.83
C GLY A 207 -2.12 -7.74 -9.33
N SER A 208 -2.46 -8.70 -10.18
CA SER A 208 -3.83 -8.89 -10.71
C SER A 208 -4.81 -9.35 -9.63
N GLY A 209 -6.11 -9.06 -9.82
CA GLY A 209 -7.19 -9.43 -8.89
C GLY A 209 -7.20 -8.59 -7.61
N ALA A 210 -6.41 -7.52 -7.54
CA ALA A 210 -6.24 -6.74 -6.34
C ALA A 210 -7.45 -5.84 -6.08
N ARG A 211 -7.73 -5.57 -4.80
CA ARG A 211 -8.69 -4.56 -4.36
C ARG A 211 -7.96 -3.50 -3.55
N ILE A 212 -7.96 -2.27 -4.03
CA ILE A 212 -7.42 -1.12 -3.32
C ILE A 212 -8.58 -0.17 -3.05
N HIS A 213 -8.85 0.14 -1.77
CA HIS A 213 -9.94 1.06 -1.46
C HIS A 213 -9.70 1.98 -0.28
N ASN A 214 -10.19 3.22 -0.37
CA ASN A 214 -10.02 4.25 0.65
C ASN A 214 -8.56 4.53 1.02
N CYS A 215 -7.66 4.43 0.03
CA CYS A 215 -6.23 4.71 0.21
C CYS A 215 -5.88 6.10 -0.30
N THR A 216 -4.90 6.74 0.35
CA THR A 216 -4.31 7.99 -0.12
C THR A 216 -2.85 7.78 -0.48
N VAL A 217 -2.47 8.17 -1.69
CA VAL A 217 -1.08 8.26 -2.14
C VAL A 217 -0.78 9.71 -2.50
N ALA A 218 0.25 10.29 -1.88
CA ALA A 218 0.62 11.67 -2.15
C ALA A 218 2.13 11.92 -2.16
N GLY A 219 2.62 12.73 -3.10
CA GLY A 219 4.01 13.17 -3.06
C GLY A 219 5.03 12.06 -3.32
N VAL A 220 4.72 11.11 -4.20
CA VAL A 220 5.71 10.18 -4.74
C VAL A 220 6.56 10.94 -5.77
N THR A 221 7.84 11.09 -5.52
CA THR A 221 8.75 11.88 -6.35
C THR A 221 9.94 11.06 -6.84
N TYR A 222 10.20 11.11 -8.15
CA TYR A 222 11.39 10.52 -8.77
C TYR A 222 12.23 11.59 -9.45
N THR A 223 13.52 11.68 -9.13
CA THR A 223 14.45 12.68 -9.70
C THR A 223 15.57 12.08 -10.56
N GLY A 224 15.63 10.75 -10.69
CA GLY A 224 16.67 10.05 -11.46
C GLY A 224 16.48 10.10 -12.98
N THR A 225 17.24 9.30 -13.73
CA THR A 225 17.06 9.11 -15.17
C THR A 225 16.37 7.78 -15.45
N ASN A 226 15.48 7.77 -16.45
CA ASN A 226 14.80 6.56 -16.90
C ASN A 226 14.01 5.81 -15.80
N GLY A 227 13.47 6.51 -14.79
CA GLY A 227 12.47 5.95 -13.87
C GLY A 227 11.03 6.43 -14.13
N GLN A 228 10.07 5.76 -13.51
CA GLN A 228 8.64 6.07 -13.59
C GLN A 228 8.10 6.46 -12.22
N VAL A 229 6.99 7.20 -12.20
CA VAL A 229 6.28 7.54 -10.96
C VAL A 229 4.83 7.14 -11.10
N GLU A 230 4.36 6.26 -10.24
CA GLU A 230 2.95 5.91 -10.22
C GLU A 230 2.39 5.99 -8.80
N GLY A 231 1.23 6.62 -8.66
CA GLY A 231 0.60 6.73 -7.35
C GLY A 231 0.04 5.38 -6.91
N ILE A 232 -0.98 4.89 -7.61
CA ILE A 232 -1.63 3.60 -7.35
C ILE A 232 -1.61 2.76 -8.62
N VAL A 233 -1.11 1.53 -8.51
CA VAL A 233 -0.91 0.62 -9.64
C VAL A 233 -1.46 -0.76 -9.34
N THR A 234 -2.25 -1.31 -10.24
CA THR A 234 -2.73 -2.69 -10.18
C THR A 234 -2.56 -3.43 -11.49
N GLY A 235 -2.44 -4.75 -11.43
CA GLY A 235 -2.57 -5.62 -12.59
C GLY A 235 -4.03 -5.75 -13.08
N ASP A 236 -4.27 -6.74 -13.93
CA ASP A 236 -5.60 -7.03 -14.49
C ASP A 236 -6.65 -7.41 -13.43
N GLN A 237 -7.94 -7.36 -13.78
CA GLN A 237 -9.07 -7.82 -12.97
C GLN A 237 -9.13 -7.18 -11.58
N SER A 238 -8.68 -5.92 -11.48
CA SER A 238 -8.55 -5.23 -10.19
C SER A 238 -9.65 -4.20 -9.96
N LEU A 239 -9.88 -3.86 -8.70
CA LEU A 239 -10.80 -2.80 -8.28
C LEU A 239 -10.05 -1.74 -7.49
N ILE A 240 -10.06 -0.50 -7.98
CA ILE A 240 -9.56 0.69 -7.28
C ILE A 240 -10.76 1.59 -6.96
N GLU A 241 -11.07 1.77 -5.69
CA GLU A 241 -12.31 2.43 -5.24
C GLU A 241 -12.06 3.48 -4.16
N GLY A 242 -12.61 4.69 -4.29
CA GLY A 242 -12.57 5.68 -3.21
C GLY A 242 -11.15 6.13 -2.84
N CYS A 243 -10.20 6.01 -3.77
CA CYS A 243 -8.79 6.30 -3.52
C CYS A 243 -8.41 7.71 -3.98
N ILE A 244 -7.39 8.27 -3.35
CA ILE A 244 -6.81 9.58 -3.68
C ILE A 244 -5.38 9.36 -4.14
N SER A 245 -5.03 9.84 -5.33
CA SER A 245 -3.65 9.87 -5.82
C SER A 245 -3.28 11.28 -6.27
N ARG A 246 -2.37 11.93 -5.55
CA ARG A 246 -2.07 13.34 -5.81
C ARG A 246 -0.62 13.75 -5.67
N ASP A 247 -0.27 14.84 -6.34
CA ASP A 247 1.02 15.50 -6.19
C ASP A 247 2.21 14.56 -6.44
N ASN A 248 2.03 13.50 -7.25
CA ASN A 248 3.11 12.59 -7.61
C ASN A 248 3.90 13.17 -8.78
N LYS A 249 5.23 13.21 -8.68
CA LYS A 249 6.10 13.99 -9.58
C LYS A 249 7.25 13.19 -10.12
N LEU A 250 7.29 13.03 -11.44
CA LEU A 250 8.48 12.60 -12.16
C LEU A 250 9.28 13.85 -12.55
N LEU A 251 10.34 14.18 -11.81
CA LEU A 251 11.22 15.33 -12.03
C LEU A 251 12.51 14.99 -12.80
N GLY A 252 12.70 13.72 -13.10
CA GLY A 252 13.84 13.19 -13.84
C GLY A 252 13.91 13.58 -15.32
N SER A 253 14.92 13.08 -16.03
CA SER A 253 14.96 13.11 -17.50
C SER A 253 14.54 11.75 -18.09
N GLY A 254 13.84 11.79 -19.23
CA GLY A 254 13.39 10.58 -19.95
C GLY A 254 11.98 10.69 -20.51
N SER A 255 11.48 9.61 -21.11
CA SER A 255 10.12 9.53 -21.70
C SER A 255 9.20 8.63 -20.88
N ASN A 256 9.40 8.59 -19.57
CA ASN A 256 8.70 7.65 -18.71
C ASN A 256 7.37 8.17 -18.21
N PRO A 257 6.48 7.26 -17.75
CA PRO A 257 5.17 7.65 -17.24
C PRO A 257 5.23 8.27 -15.84
N CYS A 258 4.34 9.23 -15.61
CA CYS A 258 3.93 9.70 -14.29
C CYS A 258 2.40 9.60 -14.17
N HIS A 259 1.87 8.52 -13.61
CA HIS A 259 0.42 8.30 -13.54
C HIS A 259 -0.10 8.43 -12.12
N GLY A 260 -1.25 9.06 -11.94
CA GLY A 260 -1.93 9.08 -10.64
C GLY A 260 -2.42 7.69 -10.27
N ILE A 261 -3.28 7.12 -11.13
CA ILE A 261 -3.85 5.77 -10.96
C ILE A 261 -3.68 5.00 -12.26
N ALA A 262 -3.16 3.78 -12.19
CA ALA A 262 -3.00 2.88 -13.32
C ALA A 262 -3.58 1.49 -12.99
N ALA A 263 -4.41 0.95 -13.88
CA ALA A 263 -4.95 -0.40 -13.77
C ALA A 263 -4.83 -1.17 -15.08
N GLY A 264 -4.65 -2.48 -14.99
CA GLY A 264 -4.60 -3.40 -16.12
C GLY A 264 -5.96 -3.62 -16.79
N ASN A 265 -6.10 -4.73 -17.52
CA ASN A 265 -7.32 -5.11 -18.23
C ASN A 265 -8.42 -5.54 -17.25
N ASP A 266 -9.67 -5.54 -17.72
CA ASP A 266 -10.85 -6.03 -16.99
C ASP A 266 -10.98 -5.41 -15.58
N SER A 267 -10.52 -4.17 -15.42
CA SER A 267 -10.37 -3.50 -14.12
C SER A 267 -11.35 -2.34 -13.97
N HIS A 268 -11.68 -2.02 -12.72
CA HIS A 268 -12.62 -0.97 -12.36
C HIS A 268 -11.93 0.12 -11.55
N VAL A 269 -12.07 1.39 -11.97
CA VAL A 269 -11.60 2.56 -11.24
C VAL A 269 -12.80 3.46 -10.93
N ILE A 270 -13.18 3.50 -9.65
CA ILE A 270 -14.49 4.00 -9.20
C ILE A 270 -14.31 5.04 -8.08
N ASN A 271 -14.99 6.18 -8.19
CA ASN A 271 -15.05 7.19 -7.12
C ASN A 271 -13.67 7.64 -6.60
N CYS A 272 -12.66 7.66 -7.47
CA CYS A 272 -11.30 8.06 -7.11
C CYS A 272 -11.03 9.54 -7.42
N VAL A 273 -10.04 10.08 -6.74
CA VAL A 273 -9.46 11.40 -7.02
C VAL A 273 -8.06 11.22 -7.58
N SER A 274 -7.77 11.82 -8.73
CA SER A 274 -6.42 11.87 -9.28
C SER A 274 -6.04 13.31 -9.65
N SER A 275 -5.16 13.93 -8.86
CA SER A 275 -4.93 15.38 -8.96
C SER A 275 -3.47 15.81 -8.89
N ASN A 276 -3.08 16.84 -9.65
CA ASN A 276 -1.76 17.48 -9.57
C ASN A 276 -0.57 16.53 -9.78
N ASN A 277 -0.77 15.40 -10.46
CA ASN A 277 0.34 14.55 -10.85
C ASN A 277 1.12 15.24 -11.98
N GLN A 278 2.44 15.16 -11.95
CA GLN A 278 3.28 15.94 -12.84
C GLN A 278 4.42 15.12 -13.40
N ASN A 279 4.54 15.13 -14.73
CA ASN A 279 5.74 14.68 -15.41
C ASN A 279 6.54 15.90 -15.88
N SER A 280 7.62 16.24 -15.20
CA SER A 280 8.48 17.36 -15.56
C SER A 280 9.65 16.97 -16.47
N THR A 281 9.62 15.78 -17.06
CA THR A 281 10.69 15.38 -17.97
C THR A 281 10.59 16.19 -19.26
N GLY A 282 11.69 16.83 -19.69
CA GLY A 282 11.77 17.49 -21.00
C GLY A 282 11.64 16.54 -22.21
N GLY A 283 11.28 15.27 -21.99
CA GLY A 283 11.12 14.23 -23.00
C GLY A 283 9.66 13.98 -23.39
N ALA A 284 9.46 12.94 -24.20
CA ALA A 284 8.15 12.53 -24.72
C ALA A 284 7.40 11.59 -23.76
N GLY A 285 7.42 11.92 -22.46
CA GLY A 285 6.80 11.11 -21.41
C GLY A 285 5.26 11.12 -21.43
N THR A 286 4.65 10.52 -20.41
CA THR A 286 3.20 10.66 -20.21
C THR A 286 2.89 11.12 -18.80
N CYS A 287 1.88 11.97 -18.64
CA CYS A 287 1.30 12.25 -17.33
C CYS A 287 -0.21 12.03 -17.39
N LEU A 288 -0.70 11.00 -16.71
CA LEU A 288 -2.09 10.60 -16.79
C LEU A 288 -2.71 10.66 -15.41
N GLY A 289 -3.92 11.21 -15.29
CA GLY A 289 -4.67 11.11 -14.05
C GLY A 289 -5.05 9.68 -13.75
N ILE A 290 -5.80 9.06 -14.67
CA ILE A 290 -6.20 7.66 -14.62
C ILE A 290 -5.83 7.00 -15.95
N LYS A 291 -5.07 5.90 -15.90
CA LYS A 291 -4.80 5.00 -17.02
C LYS A 291 -5.49 3.67 -16.77
N VAL A 292 -6.27 3.20 -17.74
CA VAL A 292 -6.74 1.82 -17.76
C VAL A 292 -6.48 1.20 -19.12
N ASP A 293 -6.29 -0.12 -19.14
CA ASP A 293 -6.08 -0.86 -20.38
C ASP A 293 -7.44 -1.23 -21.03
N SER A 294 -7.73 -2.52 -21.25
CA SER A 294 -8.91 -2.96 -22.02
C SER A 294 -10.03 -3.51 -21.15
N ASN A 295 -11.28 -3.42 -21.63
CA ASN A 295 -12.49 -3.94 -20.98
C ASN A 295 -12.73 -3.38 -19.57
N CYS A 296 -12.36 -2.11 -19.34
CA CYS A 296 -12.42 -1.50 -18.02
C CYS A 296 -13.71 -0.69 -17.81
N LEU A 297 -13.98 -0.36 -16.55
CA LEU A 297 -14.97 0.63 -16.14
C LEU A 297 -14.29 1.77 -15.38
N VAL A 298 -14.45 3.00 -15.86
CA VAL A 298 -13.95 4.21 -15.21
C VAL A 298 -15.13 5.13 -14.89
N THR A 299 -15.53 5.21 -13.61
CA THR A 299 -16.72 5.99 -13.25
C THR A 299 -16.66 6.73 -11.93
N GLY A 300 -17.34 7.89 -11.86
CA GLY A 300 -17.46 8.66 -10.62
C GLY A 300 -16.17 9.35 -10.18
N ASN A 301 -15.17 9.44 -11.04
CA ASN A 301 -13.85 9.96 -10.65
C ASN A 301 -13.76 11.47 -10.81
N ASN A 302 -12.98 12.11 -9.93
CA ASN A 302 -12.59 13.52 -10.04
C ASN A 302 -11.10 13.59 -10.40
N VAL A 303 -10.80 14.08 -11.61
CA VAL A 303 -9.46 14.02 -12.19
C VAL A 303 -9.06 15.41 -12.60
N THR A 304 -8.04 15.99 -11.95
CA THR A 304 -7.73 17.42 -12.15
C THR A 304 -6.23 17.70 -12.26
N SER A 305 -5.84 18.65 -13.11
CA SER A 305 -4.50 19.26 -13.05
C SER A 305 -3.32 18.28 -13.15
N ASN A 306 -3.52 17.14 -13.82
CA ASN A 306 -2.43 16.25 -14.20
C ASN A 306 -1.70 16.85 -15.41
N THR A 307 -0.39 17.06 -15.29
CA THR A 307 0.36 17.91 -16.23
C THR A 307 1.69 17.34 -16.67
N ILE A 308 2.13 17.72 -17.87
CA ILE A 308 3.46 17.39 -18.37
C ILE A 308 4.23 18.66 -18.77
N ILE A 309 5.48 18.78 -18.33
CA ILE A 309 6.42 19.82 -18.74
C ILE A 309 7.39 19.20 -19.77
N GLY A 310 6.88 18.88 -20.96
CA GLY A 310 7.65 18.18 -22.00
C GLY A 310 7.04 18.30 -23.39
N THR A 311 7.27 17.29 -24.24
CA THR A 311 6.62 17.11 -25.56
C THR A 311 5.71 15.87 -25.61
N GLY A 312 5.42 15.29 -24.45
CA GLY A 312 4.65 14.08 -24.29
C GLY A 312 3.13 14.25 -24.32
N ILE A 313 2.44 13.27 -23.71
CA ILE A 313 0.98 13.23 -23.63
C ILE A 313 0.54 13.49 -22.20
N SER A 314 -0.36 14.45 -22.01
CA SER A 314 -1.10 14.61 -20.77
C SER A 314 -2.57 14.27 -21.00
N ALA A 315 -3.16 13.45 -20.13
CA ALA A 315 -4.60 13.27 -20.14
C ALA A 315 -5.15 13.13 -18.73
N GLY A 316 -6.36 13.61 -18.50
CA GLY A 316 -7.09 13.27 -17.28
C GLY A 316 -7.34 11.77 -17.21
N ILE A 317 -8.12 11.24 -18.15
CA ILE A 317 -8.41 9.81 -18.23
C ILE A 317 -7.91 9.29 -19.57
N ARG A 318 -7.18 8.18 -19.54
CA ARG A 318 -6.76 7.47 -20.74
C ARG A 318 -7.26 6.03 -20.71
N VAL A 319 -7.87 5.62 -21.82
CA VAL A 319 -8.44 4.28 -21.99
C VAL A 319 -7.93 3.63 -23.28
N ASN A 320 -7.90 2.31 -23.32
CA ASN A 320 -7.48 1.56 -24.50
C ASN A 320 -8.64 1.00 -25.34
N LYS A 321 -9.18 -0.17 -25.01
CA LYS A 321 -10.20 -0.86 -25.84
C LYS A 321 -11.39 -1.29 -25.01
N ASN A 322 -12.59 -1.30 -25.59
CA ASN A 322 -13.81 -1.83 -24.96
C ASN A 322 -14.09 -1.27 -23.54
N THR A 323 -13.62 -0.06 -23.25
CA THR A 323 -13.71 0.53 -21.92
C THR A 323 -14.88 1.50 -21.85
N ARG A 324 -15.62 1.44 -20.75
CA ARG A 324 -16.70 2.38 -20.44
C ARG A 324 -16.18 3.49 -19.51
N VAL A 325 -16.30 4.74 -19.95
CA VAL A 325 -15.95 5.93 -19.19
C VAL A 325 -17.22 6.73 -18.94
N GLU A 326 -17.66 6.83 -17.68
CA GLU A 326 -18.89 7.57 -17.38
C GLU A 326 -18.91 8.31 -16.06
N ARG A 327 -19.64 9.43 -15.98
CA ARG A 327 -19.83 10.21 -14.75
C ARG A 327 -18.52 10.67 -14.10
N ASN A 328 -17.52 11.02 -14.90
CA ASN A 328 -16.26 11.57 -14.40
C ASN A 328 -16.26 13.11 -14.53
N SER A 329 -15.59 13.78 -13.60
CA SER A 329 -15.26 15.20 -13.65
C SER A 329 -13.78 15.34 -13.97
N VAL A 330 -13.43 15.95 -15.10
CA VAL A 330 -12.08 15.96 -15.65
C VAL A 330 -11.67 17.38 -15.99
N ALA A 331 -10.64 17.95 -15.36
CA ALA A 331 -10.37 19.37 -15.55
C ALA A 331 -8.90 19.78 -15.46
N GLY A 332 -8.54 20.86 -16.17
CA GLY A 332 -7.27 21.54 -15.95
C GLY A 332 -6.04 20.75 -16.41
N HIS A 333 -6.20 19.80 -17.34
CA HIS A 333 -5.06 19.04 -17.86
C HIS A 333 -4.29 19.87 -18.87
N GLY A 334 -2.98 19.99 -18.67
CA GLY A 334 -2.16 20.88 -19.46
C GLY A 334 -0.67 20.55 -19.47
N GLY A 335 0.05 21.35 -20.24
CA GLY A 335 1.48 21.24 -20.47
C GLY A 335 1.95 22.29 -21.47
N SER A 336 3.23 22.25 -21.86
CA SER A 336 3.76 23.08 -22.94
C SER A 336 2.92 22.95 -24.22
N SER A 337 2.92 23.97 -25.09
CA SER A 337 2.11 24.04 -26.32
C SER A 337 2.41 22.94 -27.35
N ALA A 338 3.52 22.21 -27.19
CA ALA A 338 3.84 21.03 -28.01
C ALA A 338 3.10 19.76 -27.55
N ASN A 339 2.47 19.78 -26.38
CA ASN A 339 1.90 18.59 -25.77
C ASN A 339 0.49 18.29 -26.28
N LYS A 340 0.23 16.99 -26.40
CA LYS A 340 -1.10 16.44 -26.61
C LYS A 340 -1.79 16.37 -25.25
N ASN A 341 -2.51 17.45 -24.89
CA ASN A 341 -3.18 17.59 -23.60
C ASN A 341 -4.68 17.36 -23.76
N TYR A 342 -5.23 16.36 -23.06
CA TYR A 342 -6.64 15.98 -23.22
C TYR A 342 -7.37 15.86 -21.87
N GLY A 343 -8.68 16.09 -21.86
CA GLY A 343 -9.50 15.64 -20.74
C GLY A 343 -9.55 14.11 -20.73
N ILE A 344 -10.22 13.54 -21.72
CA ILE A 344 -10.35 12.09 -21.92
C ILE A 344 -9.71 11.70 -23.25
N LEU A 345 -8.74 10.78 -23.22
CA LEU A 345 -8.07 10.22 -24.38
C LEU A 345 -8.41 8.74 -24.54
N ALA A 346 -9.14 8.42 -25.59
CA ALA A 346 -9.25 7.05 -26.09
C ALA A 346 -8.32 6.90 -27.29
N GLY A 347 -7.04 6.58 -27.04
CA GLY A 347 -6.01 6.69 -28.07
C GLY A 347 -4.82 5.74 -27.93
N PHE A 348 -4.73 4.84 -28.91
CA PHE A 348 -3.60 4.02 -29.36
C PHE A 348 -4.00 3.25 -30.63
N THR A 349 -3.05 2.54 -31.24
CA THR A 349 -3.34 1.59 -32.32
C THR A 349 -4.39 0.59 -31.83
N ASP A 350 -5.54 0.56 -32.51
CA ASP A 350 -6.70 -0.30 -32.23
C ASP A 350 -7.51 0.03 -30.95
N SER A 351 -7.57 1.28 -30.49
CA SER A 351 -8.39 1.67 -29.32
C SER A 351 -9.92 1.57 -29.52
N THR A 352 -10.46 0.52 -30.14
CA THR A 352 -11.87 0.40 -30.54
C THR A 352 -12.82 0.04 -29.39
N GLY A 353 -14.13 0.25 -29.59
CA GLY A 353 -15.18 -0.26 -28.71
C GLY A 353 -15.40 0.51 -27.41
N ASN A 354 -14.77 1.67 -27.24
CA ASN A 354 -14.94 2.47 -26.03
C ASN A 354 -16.27 3.24 -26.03
N VAL A 355 -16.86 3.38 -24.84
CA VAL A 355 -18.10 4.13 -24.61
C VAL A 355 -17.81 5.25 -23.62
N ILE A 356 -17.94 6.50 -24.04
CA ILE A 356 -17.63 7.69 -23.24
C ILE A 356 -18.91 8.51 -23.08
N VAL A 357 -19.57 8.44 -21.93
CA VAL A 357 -20.89 9.07 -21.73
C VAL A 357 -20.97 9.81 -20.40
N LYS A 358 -21.64 10.96 -20.35
CA LYS A 358 -21.91 11.67 -19.08
C LYS A 358 -20.65 12.11 -18.32
N ASN A 359 -19.62 12.62 -19.00
CA ASN A 359 -18.37 13.08 -18.35
C ASN A 359 -18.14 14.58 -18.51
N SER A 360 -17.97 15.33 -17.43
CA SER A 360 -17.57 16.73 -17.55
C SER A 360 -16.07 16.85 -17.86
N THR A 361 -15.71 17.62 -18.88
CA THR A 361 -14.33 17.98 -19.25
C THR A 361 -14.24 19.49 -19.42
N MET A 362 -13.33 20.16 -18.70
CA MET A 362 -13.18 21.62 -18.78
C MET A 362 -11.73 22.10 -18.61
N ASN A 363 -11.41 23.26 -19.15
CA ASN A 363 -10.12 23.95 -18.93
C ASN A 363 -8.90 23.09 -19.30
N ASN A 364 -9.04 22.20 -20.30
CA ASN A 364 -7.91 21.42 -20.80
C ASN A 364 -7.20 22.25 -21.88
N THR A 365 -5.87 22.22 -21.95
CA THR A 365 -5.15 23.03 -22.95
C THR A 365 -5.25 22.46 -24.37
N GLY A 366 -5.77 21.24 -24.54
CA GLY A 366 -6.16 20.67 -25.83
C GLY A 366 -7.62 20.20 -25.81
N ALA A 367 -7.92 19.07 -26.47
CA ALA A 367 -9.31 18.60 -26.58
C ALA A 367 -9.86 18.12 -25.23
N GLY A 368 -11.13 18.44 -24.93
CA GLY A 368 -11.83 17.87 -23.78
C GLY A 368 -11.96 16.36 -23.93
N ILE A 369 -12.35 15.87 -25.11
CA ILE A 369 -12.38 14.45 -25.46
C ILE A 369 -11.68 14.25 -26.81
N ARG A 370 -10.71 13.33 -26.85
CA ARG A 370 -10.01 12.89 -28.06
C ARG A 370 -10.20 11.39 -28.27
N CYS A 371 -10.64 11.02 -29.46
CA CYS A 371 -10.67 9.63 -29.92
C CYS A 371 -9.68 9.47 -31.08
N ASP A 372 -8.54 8.83 -30.81
CA ASP A 372 -7.57 8.46 -31.83
C ASP A 372 -7.85 7.01 -32.26
N ASN A 373 -8.47 6.85 -33.44
CA ASN A 373 -8.61 5.54 -34.05
C ASN A 373 -7.96 5.49 -35.42
N THR A 374 -6.95 4.65 -35.57
CA THR A 374 -6.30 4.37 -36.85
C THR A 374 -6.95 3.21 -37.62
N SER A 375 -7.83 2.45 -36.98
CA SER A 375 -8.37 1.17 -37.48
C SER A 375 -9.69 0.81 -36.79
N GLY A 376 -10.84 1.18 -37.38
CA GLY A 376 -12.15 0.67 -37.01
C GLY A 376 -13.26 1.72 -36.82
N SER A 377 -14.50 1.24 -36.80
CA SER A 377 -15.67 2.02 -36.37
C SER A 377 -15.98 1.67 -34.91
N ASN A 378 -16.71 2.53 -34.18
CA ASN A 378 -17.36 2.26 -32.87
C ASN A 378 -16.67 2.90 -31.65
N TYR A 379 -16.78 4.23 -31.54
CA TYR A 379 -16.85 4.88 -30.23
C TYR A 379 -18.23 5.46 -30.09
N HIS A 380 -18.79 5.35 -28.90
CA HIS A 380 -20.05 6.01 -28.57
C HIS A 380 -19.78 7.15 -27.59
N ALA A 381 -19.97 8.39 -28.05
CA ALA A 381 -19.85 9.58 -27.22
C ALA A 381 -21.16 10.36 -27.20
N GLU A 382 -21.85 10.40 -26.07
CA GLU A 382 -23.13 11.12 -25.89
C GLU A 382 -22.99 12.36 -25.02
N ASN A 383 -23.73 13.41 -25.42
CA ASN A 383 -23.93 14.73 -24.81
C ASN A 383 -22.66 15.58 -24.58
N VAL A 384 -21.91 15.76 -25.66
CA VAL A 384 -20.77 16.68 -25.71
C VAL A 384 -21.27 18.15 -25.80
N GLN A 385 -21.42 18.89 -24.70
CA GLN A 385 -21.65 20.36 -24.81
C GLN A 385 -20.37 21.08 -25.20
N LYS A 386 -20.31 21.61 -26.41
CA LYS A 386 -19.24 22.47 -26.91
C LYS A 386 -19.38 23.89 -26.35
N GLU A 387 -18.51 24.32 -25.45
CA GLU A 387 -18.39 25.74 -25.11
C GLU A 387 -17.35 26.44 -26.02
N THR A 388 -17.82 27.48 -26.73
CA THR A 388 -17.06 28.60 -27.35
C THR A 388 -16.41 28.50 -28.74
N THR A 389 -16.93 27.71 -29.70
CA THR A 389 -16.77 28.10 -31.14
C THR A 389 -18.02 27.80 -31.98
N PRO A 390 -18.56 28.77 -32.75
CA PRO A 390 -19.73 28.54 -33.59
C PRO A 390 -19.32 27.76 -34.85
N PHE A 391 -19.76 26.52 -34.94
CA PHE A 391 -19.91 25.83 -36.22
C PHE A 391 -21.24 25.06 -36.17
N SER A 392 -22.10 25.34 -37.14
CA SER A 392 -23.42 24.75 -37.31
C SER A 392 -23.30 23.25 -37.62
N GLN A 393 -23.54 22.40 -36.62
CA GLN A 393 -24.21 21.11 -36.72
C GLN A 393 -24.15 20.42 -35.36
N ALA A 394 -25.24 20.50 -34.60
CA ALA A 394 -25.51 19.53 -33.54
C ALA A 394 -25.81 18.22 -34.26
N ALA A 395 -24.91 17.26 -34.14
CA ALA A 395 -25.12 15.98 -34.77
C ALA A 395 -24.76 14.87 -33.79
N VAL A 396 -25.76 14.03 -33.54
CA VAL A 396 -25.60 12.69 -33.00
C VAL A 396 -24.70 11.96 -34.00
N LEU A 397 -23.40 11.85 -33.70
CA LEU A 397 -22.40 11.28 -34.61
C LEU A 397 -21.96 9.91 -34.10
N ASN A 398 -22.64 8.88 -34.59
CA ASN A 398 -22.08 7.56 -34.77
C ASN A 398 -21.21 7.59 -36.04
N VAL A 399 -20.12 8.38 -36.04
CA VAL A 399 -19.23 8.50 -37.21
C VAL A 399 -17.94 7.77 -36.93
N ALA A 400 -17.67 6.76 -37.75
CA ALA A 400 -16.37 6.16 -37.85
C ALA A 400 -15.35 7.22 -38.33
N GLY A 401 -14.35 7.52 -37.51
CA GLY A 401 -13.29 8.45 -37.86
C GLY A 401 -12.59 9.05 -36.64
N THR A 402 -11.37 9.57 -36.84
CA THR A 402 -10.66 10.40 -35.87
C THR A 402 -11.35 11.76 -35.75
N GLY A 403 -11.42 12.33 -34.54
CA GLY A 403 -11.99 13.65 -34.35
C GLY A 403 -11.66 14.27 -32.99
N ASP A 404 -11.30 15.56 -33.01
CA ASP A 404 -11.14 16.39 -31.82
C ASP A 404 -12.48 16.96 -31.34
N ARG A 405 -12.70 17.02 -30.03
CA ARG A 405 -13.78 17.81 -29.42
C ARG A 405 -13.25 18.65 -28.26
N ALA A 406 -13.32 19.98 -28.38
CA ALA A 406 -12.99 20.93 -27.31
C ALA A 406 -14.14 21.02 -26.31
N ASP A 407 -13.79 21.10 -25.01
CA ASP A 407 -14.61 21.32 -23.80
C ASP A 407 -16.03 20.73 -23.79
N VAL A 408 -16.30 19.85 -22.82
CA VAL A 408 -17.54 19.06 -22.73
C VAL A 408 -18.16 19.20 -21.34
N ALA A 409 -19.21 19.99 -21.17
CA ALA A 409 -19.96 20.04 -19.90
C ALA A 409 -21.27 19.24 -19.99
N PHE A 410 -21.78 18.74 -18.85
CA PHE A 410 -23.07 18.07 -18.72
C PHE A 410 -23.90 18.71 -17.60
#